data_AF-I1IMF2-F1
#
_entry.id   AF-I1IMF2-F1
#
_cell.length_a   1.000
_cell.length_b   1.000
_cell.length_c   1.000
_cell.angle_alpha   90.00
_cell.angle_beta   90.00
_cell.angle_gamma   90.00
#
_symmetry.space_group_name_H-M   'P 1'
#
loop_
_entity.id
_entity.type
_entity.pdbx_description
1 polymer ?
#
loop_
_entity_poly.entity_id
_entity_poly.type
_entity_poly.pdbx_seq_one_letter_code
_entity_poly.pdbx_strand_id
1 'polypeptide(L)'
;MQSRAITQKVSGTMGYFAPEYLSGVITYHVDLYSLGVTIMEILTGEKGYHDVENVVECWSNGSKKSQSDLQLEQVRVCAEIGIQCTDFNPAKRPDTQHIIGRLCETESMDEHIGIGVITSQLAENDPIELDKDSRMTLGETSSEVS
;
A
#
# COMPACT_ATOMS: atom_id res chain seq x y z
N MET A 1 -7.66 -3.30 25.75
CA MET A 1 -6.97 -3.27 27.06
C MET A 1 -5.58 -2.73 26.80
N GLN A 2 -5.23 -1.56 27.33
CA GLN A 2 -3.90 -0.97 27.14
C GLN A 2 -3.04 -1.40 28.33
N SER A 3 -2.12 -2.34 28.11
CA SER A 3 -1.23 -2.85 29.17
C SER A 3 -0.01 -1.95 29.31
N ARG A 4 0.37 -1.63 30.55
CA ARG A 4 1.57 -0.88 30.89
C ARG A 4 2.48 -1.73 31.77
N ALA A 5 3.76 -1.77 31.44
CA ALA A 5 4.80 -2.44 32.22
C ALA A 5 5.96 -1.47 32.52
N ILE A 6 6.77 -1.80 33.52
CA ILE A 6 7.97 -1.05 33.89
C ILE A 6 9.15 -2.02 33.89
N THR A 7 10.26 -1.63 33.25
CA THR A 7 11.53 -2.37 33.27
C THR A 7 12.62 -1.55 33.95
N GLN A 8 13.53 -2.22 34.65
CA GLN A 8 14.75 -1.61 35.19
C GLN A 8 15.90 -1.63 34.18
N LYS A 9 15.79 -2.46 33.14
CA LYS A 9 16.81 -2.64 32.11
C LYS A 9 16.23 -2.25 30.75
N VAL A 10 16.79 -1.20 30.17
CA VAL A 10 16.54 -0.81 28.77
C VAL A 10 17.47 -1.65 27.89
N SER A 11 16.93 -2.29 26.87
CA SER A 11 17.68 -3.14 25.92
C SER A 11 17.05 -3.11 24.53
N GLY A 12 17.85 -3.34 23.50
CA GLY A 12 17.45 -3.30 22.09
C GLY A 12 18.38 -2.41 21.24
N THR A 13 17.92 -2.02 20.05
CA THR A 13 18.73 -1.24 19.10
C THR A 13 18.55 0.26 19.32
N MET A 14 19.66 0.94 19.64
CA MET A 14 19.68 2.40 19.81
C MET A 14 19.23 3.11 18.52
N GLY A 15 18.42 4.15 18.67
CA GLY A 15 17.81 4.90 17.57
C GLY A 15 16.35 4.56 17.29
N TYR A 16 15.85 3.39 17.70
CA TYR A 16 14.43 3.03 17.60
C TYR A 16 13.67 3.19 18.92
N PHE A 17 14.37 3.54 20.01
CA PHE A 17 13.76 3.66 21.33
C PHE A 17 12.87 4.88 21.44
N ALA A 18 11.63 4.65 21.87
CA ALA A 18 10.75 5.73 22.31
C ALA A 18 11.35 6.46 23.53
N PRO A 19 11.14 7.78 23.67
CA PRO A 19 11.70 8.54 24.79
C PRO A 19 11.29 7.99 26.16
N GLU A 20 10.04 7.55 26.31
CA GLU A 20 9.53 6.99 27.56
C GLU A 20 10.13 5.61 27.90
N TYR A 21 10.56 4.85 26.87
CA TYR A 21 11.23 3.56 27.08
C TYR A 21 12.59 3.73 27.74
N LEU A 22 13.26 4.85 27.51
CA LEU A 22 14.52 5.20 28.21
C LEU A 22 14.33 5.37 29.72
N SER A 23 13.11 5.71 30.15
CA SER A 23 12.72 5.76 31.57
C SER A 23 12.18 4.42 32.08
N GLY A 24 12.26 3.35 31.28
CA GLY A 24 11.77 2.01 31.61
C GLY A 24 10.27 1.81 31.43
N VAL A 25 9.54 2.78 30.87
CA VAL A 25 8.09 2.65 30.66
C VAL A 25 7.82 1.90 29.36
N ILE A 26 7.11 0.78 29.45
CA ILE A 26 6.72 -0.04 28.30
C ILE A 26 5.21 0.04 28.14
N THR A 27 4.79 0.46 26.95
CA THR A 27 3.42 0.43 26.45
C THR A 27 3.46 0.09 24.97
N TYR A 28 2.32 -0.24 24.37
CA TYR A 28 2.25 -0.44 22.91
C TYR A 28 2.69 0.80 22.09
N HIS A 29 2.65 2.00 22.68
CA HIS A 29 3.13 3.21 21.99
C HIS A 29 4.65 3.18 21.74
N VAL A 30 5.42 2.41 22.50
CA VAL A 30 6.86 2.24 22.27
C VAL A 30 7.11 1.53 20.93
N ASP A 31 6.27 0.55 20.61
CA ASP A 31 6.31 -0.15 19.33
C ASP A 31 5.90 0.78 18.19
N LEU A 32 4.90 1.63 18.40
CA LEU A 32 4.48 2.64 17.41
C LEU A 32 5.61 3.63 17.09
N TYR A 33 6.37 4.08 18.10
CA TYR A 33 7.54 4.93 17.86
C TYR A 33 8.59 4.21 17.02
N SER A 34 8.91 2.96 17.38
CA SER A 34 9.89 2.14 16.65
C SER A 34 9.45 1.88 15.20
N LEU A 35 8.15 1.69 14.98
CA LEU A 35 7.54 1.59 13.65
C LEU A 35 7.75 2.89 12.87
N GLY A 36 7.49 4.06 13.48
CA GLY A 36 7.69 5.35 12.84
C GLY A 36 9.14 5.56 12.38
N VAL A 37 10.12 5.26 13.24
CA VAL A 37 11.54 5.31 12.86
C VAL A 37 11.84 4.37 11.69
N THR A 38 11.31 3.13 11.73
CA THR A 38 11.49 2.16 10.64
C THR A 38 10.91 2.66 9.32
N ILE A 39 9.71 3.26 9.33
CA ILE A 39 9.09 3.83 8.14
C ILE A 39 9.99 4.92 7.55
N MET A 40 10.47 5.86 8.37
CA MET A 40 11.34 6.93 7.90
C MET A 40 12.65 6.38 7.32
N GLU A 41 13.26 5.40 7.98
CA GLU A 41 14.48 4.75 7.50
C GLU A 41 14.27 4.02 6.16
N ILE A 42 13.10 3.41 5.93
CA ILE A 42 12.77 2.80 4.64
C ILE A 42 12.67 3.87 3.54
N LEU A 43 12.04 5.01 3.83
CA LEU A 43 11.79 6.05 2.85
C LEU A 43 13.04 6.88 2.51
N THR A 44 13.94 7.08 3.47
CA THR A 44 15.11 7.95 3.27
C THR A 44 16.43 7.20 3.22
N GLY A 45 16.48 5.95 3.71
CA GLY A 45 17.72 5.21 3.95
C GLY A 45 18.49 5.67 5.20
N GLU A 46 17.97 6.64 5.94
CA GLU A 46 18.61 7.22 7.12
C GLU A 46 17.67 7.27 8.32
N LYS A 47 18.23 7.17 9.52
CA LYS A 47 17.48 7.40 10.76
C LYS A 47 17.46 8.89 11.04
N GLY A 48 16.27 9.47 11.21
CA GLY A 48 16.18 10.89 11.56
C GLY A 48 14.81 11.49 11.38
N TYR A 49 14.71 12.77 11.74
CA TYR A 49 13.55 13.59 11.43
C TYR A 49 13.74 14.24 10.08
N HIS A 50 12.79 14.02 9.19
CA HIS A 50 12.70 14.68 7.88
C HIS A 50 11.27 15.20 7.74
N ASP A 51 11.11 16.40 7.19
CA ASP A 51 9.78 16.85 6.74
C ASP A 51 9.31 16.03 5.53
N VAL A 52 8.01 16.05 5.28
CA VAL A 52 7.38 15.20 4.25
C VAL A 52 7.90 15.53 2.87
N GLU A 53 8.07 16.80 2.54
CA GLU A 53 8.56 17.26 1.23
C GLU A 53 9.98 16.75 0.96
N ASN A 54 10.86 16.82 1.95
CA ASN A 54 12.21 16.30 1.87
C ASN A 54 12.22 14.78 1.67
N VAL A 55 11.35 14.04 2.37
CA VAL A 55 11.22 12.59 2.18
C VAL A 55 10.80 12.25 0.74
N VAL A 56 9.78 12.94 0.22
CA VAL A 56 9.29 12.73 -1.15
C VAL A 56 10.37 13.07 -2.17
N GLU A 57 11.11 14.16 -1.97
CA GLU A 57 12.24 14.54 -2.83
C GLU A 57 13.37 13.51 -2.78
N CYS A 58 13.80 13.09 -1.59
CA CYS A 58 14.80 12.04 -1.39
C CYS A 58 14.40 10.74 -2.10
N TRP A 59 13.14 10.32 -1.94
CA TRP A 59 12.61 9.12 -2.59
C TRP A 59 12.64 9.25 -4.11
N SER A 60 12.15 10.37 -4.65
CA SER A 60 12.12 10.64 -6.08
C SER A 60 13.52 10.64 -6.69
N ASN A 61 14.49 11.28 -6.01
CA ASN A 61 15.87 11.38 -6.49
C ASN A 61 16.64 10.06 -6.35
N GLY A 62 16.30 9.24 -5.34
CA GLY A 62 16.91 7.92 -5.13
C GLY A 62 16.43 6.84 -6.10
N SER A 63 15.27 7.05 -6.74
CA SER A 63 14.68 6.07 -7.65
C SER A 63 15.30 6.15 -9.05
N LYS A 64 15.72 4.99 -9.58
CA LYS A 64 16.23 4.88 -10.96
C LYS A 64 15.13 4.97 -12.03
N LYS A 65 13.86 4.93 -11.62
CA LYS A 65 12.69 4.95 -12.51
C LYS A 65 11.81 6.13 -12.16
N SER A 66 11.19 6.73 -13.19
CA SER A 66 10.11 7.68 -12.99
C SER A 66 9.03 7.06 -12.11
N GLN A 67 8.70 7.74 -11.02
CA GLN A 67 7.60 7.34 -10.13
C GLN A 67 6.28 7.87 -10.70
N SER A 68 5.19 7.13 -10.50
CA SER A 68 3.85 7.66 -10.76
C SER A 68 3.40 8.59 -9.62
N ASP A 69 2.44 9.47 -9.91
CA ASP A 69 1.84 10.35 -8.88
C ASP A 69 1.26 9.55 -7.71
N LEU A 70 0.68 8.38 -8.01
CA LEU A 70 0.18 7.42 -7.01
C LEU A 70 1.28 6.92 -6.06
N GLN A 71 2.46 6.60 -6.58
CA GLN A 71 3.59 6.15 -5.76
C GLN A 71 4.13 7.28 -4.88
N LEU A 72 4.19 8.51 -5.41
CA LEU A 72 4.61 9.67 -4.62
C LEU A 72 3.60 9.98 -3.51
N GLU A 73 2.30 9.77 -3.76
CA GLU A 73 1.27 9.93 -2.74
C GLU A 73 1.37 8.85 -1.64
N GLN A 74 1.62 7.59 -2.01
CA GLN A 74 1.89 6.53 -1.03
C GLN A 74 3.09 6.88 -0.14
N VAL A 75 4.18 7.38 -0.73
CA VAL A 75 5.37 7.82 0.00
C VAL A 75 5.04 8.98 0.94
N ARG A 76 4.26 9.97 0.48
CA ARG A 76 3.80 11.10 1.29
C ARG A 76 3.02 10.62 2.51
N VAL A 77 2.02 9.76 2.30
CA VAL A 77 1.20 9.21 3.39
C VAL A 77 2.05 8.40 4.38
N CYS A 78 3.00 7.59 3.89
CA CYS A 78 3.92 6.86 4.75
C CYS A 78 4.80 7.79 5.59
N ALA A 79 5.32 8.88 4.99
CA ALA A 79 6.12 9.86 5.70
C ALA A 79 5.32 10.54 6.82
N GLU A 80 4.09 10.95 6.53
CA GLU A 80 3.19 11.53 7.54
C GLU A 80 2.89 10.56 8.70
N ILE A 81 2.64 9.28 8.40
CA ILE A 81 2.47 8.24 9.42
C ILE A 81 3.75 8.13 10.26
N GLY A 82 4.92 8.04 9.62
CA GLY A 82 6.22 7.94 10.28
C GLY A 82 6.48 9.09 11.25
N ILE A 83 6.20 10.33 10.81
CA ILE A 83 6.33 11.55 11.63
C ILE A 83 5.37 11.50 12.82
N GLN A 84 4.09 11.17 12.62
CA GLN A 84 3.12 11.11 13.72
C GLN A 84 3.44 10.00 14.72
N CYS A 85 3.89 8.84 14.25
CA CYS A 85 4.35 7.73 15.08
C CYS A 85 5.56 8.10 15.95
N THR A 86 6.43 9.01 15.48
CA THR A 86 7.62 9.46 16.23
C THR A 86 7.37 10.67 17.12
N ASP A 87 6.11 11.07 17.35
CA ASP A 87 5.80 12.14 18.29
C ASP A 87 6.35 11.81 19.69
N PHE A 88 6.96 12.82 20.32
CA PHE A 88 7.55 12.69 21.65
C PHE A 88 6.50 12.35 22.71
N ASN A 89 5.26 12.85 22.55
CA ASN A 89 4.13 12.51 23.39
C ASN A 89 3.46 11.21 22.88
N PRO A 90 3.50 10.10 23.64
CA PRO A 90 2.93 8.83 23.23
C PRO A 90 1.44 8.93 22.87
N ALA A 91 0.68 9.78 23.57
CA ALA A 91 -0.76 9.94 23.36
C ALA A 91 -1.12 10.63 22.05
N LYS A 92 -0.16 11.27 21.37
CA LYS A 92 -0.36 11.89 20.05
C LYS A 92 -0.07 10.93 18.89
N ARG A 93 0.57 9.80 19.18
CA ARG A 93 0.87 8.79 18.16
C ARG A 93 -0.45 8.12 17.71
N PRO A 94 -0.64 7.88 16.41
CA PRO A 94 -1.85 7.25 15.90
C PRO A 94 -1.95 5.81 16.40
N ASP A 95 -3.17 5.33 16.65
CA ASP A 95 -3.35 3.91 16.93
C ASP A 95 -3.20 3.05 15.66
N THR A 96 -2.98 1.75 15.86
CA THR A 96 -2.73 0.82 14.76
C THR A 96 -3.87 0.77 13.73
N GLN A 97 -5.13 0.93 14.13
CA GLN A 97 -6.25 0.92 13.18
C GLN A 97 -6.23 2.17 12.30
N HIS A 98 -5.91 3.33 12.88
CA HIS A 98 -5.73 4.56 12.10
C HIS A 98 -4.59 4.42 11.08
N ILE A 99 -3.46 3.82 11.48
CA ILE A 99 -2.32 3.56 10.58
C ILE A 99 -2.74 2.64 9.43
N ILE A 100 -3.37 1.51 9.72
CA ILE A 100 -3.81 0.54 8.71
C ILE A 100 -4.82 1.19 7.75
N GLY A 101 -5.80 1.94 8.27
CA GLY A 101 -6.79 2.62 7.44
C GLY A 101 -6.15 3.54 6.40
N ARG A 102 -5.22 4.40 6.84
CA ARG A 102 -4.49 5.31 5.95
C ARG A 102 -3.67 4.57 4.89
N LEU A 103 -3.04 3.46 5.25
CA LEU A 103 -2.27 2.65 4.29
C LEU A 103 -3.19 1.99 3.26
N CYS A 104 -4.30 1.38 3.68
CA CYS A 104 -5.25 0.72 2.78
C CYS A 104 -5.91 1.69 1.78
N GLU A 105 -6.22 2.92 2.20
CA GLU A 105 -6.77 3.96 1.32
C GLU A 105 -5.83 4.26 0.15
N THR A 106 -4.52 4.23 0.39
CA THR A 106 -3.50 4.47 -0.65
C THR A 106 -3.21 3.26 -1.54
N GLU A 107 -3.59 2.05 -1.13
CA GLU A 107 -3.51 0.82 -1.95
C GLU A 107 -4.71 0.70 -2.90
N SER A 108 -5.92 1.09 -2.46
CA SER A 108 -7.17 0.96 -3.23
C SER A 108 -7.26 1.86 -4.47
N MET A 109 -6.38 2.86 -4.58
CA MET A 109 -6.29 3.71 -5.78
C MET A 109 -5.68 2.98 -6.99
N ASP A 110 -5.10 1.78 -6.81
CA ASP A 110 -4.54 0.95 -7.89
C ASP A 110 -5.62 0.09 -8.62
N GLU A 111 -6.72 -0.26 -7.93
CA GLU A 111 -7.74 -1.18 -8.48
C GLU A 111 -8.77 -0.50 -9.42
N HIS A 112 -8.88 0.83 -9.40
CA HIS A 112 -9.89 1.54 -10.18
C HIS A 112 -9.54 1.71 -11.67
N ILE A 113 -8.30 1.42 -12.09
CA ILE A 113 -7.91 1.42 -13.51
C ILE A 113 -8.40 0.14 -14.23
N GLY A 114 -8.69 -0.94 -13.50
CA GLY A 114 -9.12 -2.22 -14.09
C GLY A 114 -10.60 -2.31 -14.49
N ILE A 115 -11.49 -1.56 -13.83
CA ILE A 115 -12.95 -1.68 -14.04
C ILE A 115 -13.51 -0.57 -14.96
N GLY A 116 -12.92 0.63 -14.93
CA GLY A 116 -13.36 1.76 -15.77
C GLY A 116 -13.09 1.58 -17.27
N VAL A 117 -12.08 0.80 -17.63
CA VAL A 117 -11.72 0.55 -19.05
C VAL A 117 -12.66 -0.45 -19.71
N ILE A 118 -13.22 -1.41 -18.96
CA ILE A 118 -14.04 -2.50 -19.54
C ILE A 118 -15.47 -2.03 -19.87
N THR A 119 -16.01 -1.04 -19.15
CA THR A 119 -17.41 -0.62 -19.31
C THR A 119 -17.68 0.29 -20.50
N SER A 120 -16.65 0.85 -21.15
CA SER A 120 -16.82 1.75 -22.30
C SER A 120 -16.87 1.03 -23.67
N GLN A 121 -16.72 -0.30 -23.72
CA GLN A 121 -16.60 -1.06 -24.97
C GLN A 121 -17.79 -1.99 -25.30
N LEU A 122 -18.92 -1.94 -24.57
CA LEU A 122 -20.09 -2.79 -24.83
C LEU A 122 -21.40 -2.05 -25.15
N ALA A 123 -21.34 -0.80 -25.60
CA ALA A 123 -22.45 -0.19 -26.32
C ALA A 123 -22.05 -0.11 -27.80
N GLU A 124 -22.99 -0.44 -28.70
CA GLU A 124 -22.83 -0.59 -30.16
C GLU A 124 -22.38 -1.99 -30.62
N ASN A 125 -23.32 -2.94 -30.66
CA ASN A 125 -23.38 -3.93 -31.74
C ASN A 125 -24.85 -4.30 -31.97
N ASP A 126 -25.37 -3.94 -33.15
CA ASP A 126 -26.73 -4.21 -33.63
C ASP A 126 -27.02 -5.72 -33.78
N PRO A 127 -28.29 -6.16 -33.79
CA PRO A 127 -28.64 -7.57 -33.90
C PRO A 127 -28.36 -8.14 -35.31
N ILE A 128 -27.72 -9.31 -35.35
CA ILE A 128 -27.45 -10.07 -36.57
C ILE A 128 -28.76 -10.62 -37.16
N GLU A 129 -29.03 -10.29 -38.42
CA GLU A 129 -30.16 -10.77 -39.22
C GLU A 129 -29.95 -12.24 -39.63
N LEU A 130 -30.96 -13.10 -39.42
CA LEU A 130 -30.97 -14.52 -39.78
C LEU A 130 -31.32 -14.68 -41.26
N ASP A 131 -30.32 -14.93 -42.12
CA ASP A 131 -30.56 -15.32 -43.50
C ASP A 131 -30.92 -16.82 -43.62
N LYS A 132 -31.98 -17.11 -44.39
CA LYS A 132 -32.54 -18.43 -44.64
C LYS A 132 -32.59 -18.68 -46.15
N ASP A 133 -31.53 -19.21 -46.75
CA ASP A 133 -31.65 -20.13 -47.88
C ASP A 133 -30.29 -20.75 -48.25
N SER A 134 -30.18 -22.08 -48.29
CA SER A 134 -30.04 -22.81 -49.57
C SER A 134 -29.78 -24.30 -49.33
N ARG A 135 -30.40 -25.10 -50.19
CA ARG A 135 -30.58 -26.56 -50.11
C ARG A 135 -29.47 -27.34 -50.83
N MET A 136 -29.21 -28.53 -50.28
CA MET A 136 -28.85 -29.81 -50.91
C MET A 136 -27.64 -29.90 -51.87
N THR A 137 -26.71 -30.79 -51.51
CA THR A 137 -26.27 -31.88 -52.41
C THR A 137 -25.98 -33.16 -51.62
N LEU A 138 -26.66 -34.23 -52.00
CA LEU A 138 -26.40 -35.63 -51.62
C LEU A 138 -25.13 -36.15 -52.31
N GLY A 139 -24.39 -37.02 -51.63
CA GLY A 139 -23.30 -37.81 -52.18
C GLY A 139 -22.96 -38.96 -51.23
N GLU A 140 -23.63 -40.09 -51.41
CA GLU A 140 -23.24 -41.43 -50.93
C GLU A 140 -21.87 -41.81 -51.57
N THR A 141 -21.02 -42.74 -51.14
CA THR A 141 -21.16 -44.07 -50.52
C THR A 141 -19.82 -44.53 -49.90
N SER A 142 -19.90 -45.41 -48.90
CA SER A 142 -19.05 -46.59 -48.61
C SER A 142 -17.51 -46.49 -48.55
N SER A 143 -16.97 -46.80 -47.35
CA SER A 143 -16.21 -48.05 -47.13
C SER A 143 -15.97 -48.30 -45.63
N GLU A 144 -16.54 -49.38 -45.11
CA GLU A 144 -16.00 -50.11 -43.96
C GLU A 144 -14.66 -50.76 -44.36
N VAL A 145 -13.75 -50.93 -43.40
CA VAL A 145 -13.22 -52.22 -42.91
C VAL A 145 -11.94 -51.94 -42.10
N SER A 146 -11.93 -52.55 -40.91
CA SER A 146 -10.85 -52.95 -39.99
C SER A 146 -9.39 -52.58 -40.28
#